data_AF-A0A183D8U8-F1
#
_entry.id   AF-A0A183D8U8-F1
#
_cell.length_a   1.000
_cell.length_b   1.000
_cell.length_c   1.000
_cell.angle_alpha   90.00
_cell.angle_beta   90.00
_cell.angle_gamma   90.00
#
_symmetry.space_group_name_H-M   'P 1'
#
loop_
_entity.id
_entity.type
_entity.pdbx_description
1 polymer ?
#
loop_
_entity_poly.entity_id
_entity_poly.type
_entity_poly.pdbx_seq_one_letter_code
_entity_poly.pdbx_strand_id
1 'polypeptide(L)'
;MILLLIPILSICSIRRLNKLAPFALAANCMYISAVVIVLYFFFTHLKSSSDLPAVGHLHTVPLYFGTVLFAFEGIAVVLPVENRMNQPQIFIRWNGVLNSACLVVLSIFAVMGFYGYLAVGDKVADTVTLNLPQDP
;
A
#
# COMPACT_ATOMS: atom_id res chain seq x y z
N MET A 1 0.63 -27.01 5.99
CA MET A 1 0.37 -25.86 6.89
C MET A 1 1.38 -25.79 8.04
N ILE A 2 1.67 -26.88 8.77
CA ILE A 2 2.63 -26.87 9.90
C ILE A 2 4.09 -26.63 9.45
N LEU A 3 4.50 -27.14 8.29
CA LEU A 3 5.85 -26.90 7.72
C LEU A 3 6.13 -25.43 7.40
N LEU A 4 5.11 -24.62 7.11
CA LEU A 4 5.24 -23.17 6.90
C LEU A 4 5.44 -22.41 8.22
N LEU A 5 4.99 -22.99 9.34
CA LEU A 5 5.13 -22.36 10.66
C LEU A 5 6.60 -22.18 11.06
N ILE A 6 7.45 -23.14 10.69
CA ILE A 6 8.87 -23.17 11.04
C ILE A 6 9.64 -21.97 10.47
N PRO A 7 9.59 -21.67 9.14
CA PRO A 7 10.23 -20.48 8.60
C PRO A 7 9.57 -19.18 9.06
N ILE A 8 8.24 -19.14 9.21
CA ILE A 8 7.51 -17.95 9.68
C ILE A 8 7.95 -17.58 11.10
N LEU A 9 7.98 -18.54 12.02
CA LEU A 9 8.44 -18.33 13.39
C LEU A 9 9.92 -17.92 13.45
N SER A 10 10.75 -18.47 12.56
CA SER A 10 12.17 -18.10 12.45
C SER A 10 12.34 -16.62 12.06
N ILE A 11 11.56 -16.15 11.09
CA ILE A 11 11.55 -14.74 10.65
C ILE A 11 10.94 -13.82 11.73
N CYS A 12 9.86 -14.24 12.40
CA CYS A 12 9.26 -13.50 13.51
C CYS A 12 10.20 -13.42 14.75
N SER A 13 11.20 -14.30 14.84
CA SER A 13 12.20 -14.30 15.92
C SER A 13 13.29 -13.23 15.74
N ILE A 14 13.26 -12.44 14.65
CA ILE A 14 14.23 -11.36 14.45
C ILE A 14 13.97 -10.20 15.44
N ARG A 15 14.64 -10.26 16.59
CA ARG A 15 14.52 -9.26 17.68
C ARG A 15 15.16 -7.90 17.38
N ARG A 16 15.97 -7.79 16.32
CA ARG A 16 16.75 -6.58 15.98
C ARG A 16 16.30 -5.97 14.66
N LEU A 17 15.19 -5.23 14.69
CA LEU A 17 14.67 -4.45 13.55
C LEU A 17 15.69 -3.46 12.95
N ASN A 18 16.66 -2.96 13.74
CA ASN A 18 17.71 -2.07 13.22
C ASN A 18 18.56 -2.69 12.10
N LYS A 19 18.76 -4.02 12.09
CA LYS A 19 19.49 -4.68 11.00
C LYS A 19 18.66 -4.79 9.71
N LEU A 20 17.34 -4.80 9.84
CA LEU A 20 16.40 -4.83 8.72
C LEU A 20 16.15 -3.43 8.14
N ALA A 21 16.33 -2.37 8.93
CA ALA A 21 16.09 -0.99 8.50
C ALA A 21 16.74 -0.60 7.15
N PRO A 22 18.03 -0.86 6.87
CA PRO A 22 18.62 -0.50 5.57
C PRO A 22 18.07 -1.35 4.42
N PHE A 23 17.75 -2.63 4.67
CA PHE A 23 17.13 -3.50 3.67
C PHE A 23 15.68 -3.06 3.37
N ALA A 24 14.93 -2.71 4.41
CA ALA A 24 13.58 -2.17 4.29
C ALA A 24 13.59 -0.82 3.55
N LEU A 25 14.58 0.05 3.81
CA LEU A 25 14.75 1.29 3.06
C LEU A 25 14.95 1.01 1.56
N ALA A 26 15.87 0.09 1.21
CA ALA A 26 16.12 -0.29 -0.16
C ALA A 26 14.86 -0.86 -0.85
N ALA A 27 14.15 -1.77 -0.16
CA ALA A 27 12.90 -2.34 -0.65
C ALA A 27 11.82 -1.26 -0.85
N ASN A 28 11.69 -0.31 0.07
CA ASN A 28 10.75 0.81 -0.07
C ASN A 28 11.12 1.73 -1.25
N CYS A 29 12.41 1.98 -1.50
CA CYS A 29 12.84 2.74 -2.68
C CYS A 29 12.44 2.05 -3.99
N MET A 30 12.63 0.72 -4.07
CA MET A 30 12.19 -0.08 -5.22
C MET A 30 10.66 -0.11 -5.35
N TYR A 31 9.94 -0.13 -4.22
CA TYR A 31 8.49 -0.07 -4.22
C TYR A 31 7.98 1.27 -4.74
N ILE A 32 8.55 2.39 -4.26
CA ILE A 32 8.20 3.73 -4.72
C ILE A 32 8.50 3.88 -6.22
N SER A 33 9.63 3.36 -6.72
CA SER A 33 9.92 3.43 -8.15
C SER A 33 8.89 2.64 -8.98
N ALA A 34 8.46 1.46 -8.51
CA ALA A 34 7.39 0.71 -9.15
C ALA A 34 6.06 1.50 -9.18
N VAL A 35 5.68 2.12 -8.06
CA VAL A 35 4.50 3.00 -7.98
C VAL A 35 4.59 4.14 -8.99
N VAL A 36 5.75 4.80 -9.10
CA VAL A 36 5.97 5.89 -10.06
C VAL A 36 5.83 5.41 -11.51
N ILE A 37 6.37 4.25 -11.85
CA ILE A 37 6.24 3.65 -13.19
C ILE A 37 4.77 3.38 -13.52
N VAL A 38 4.02 2.80 -12.58
CA VAL A 38 2.60 2.52 -12.76
C VAL A 38 1.78 3.81 -12.88
N LEU A 39 2.08 4.83 -12.08
CA LEU A 39 1.44 6.15 -12.20
C LEU A 39 1.73 6.80 -13.57
N TYR A 40 2.97 6.70 -14.06
CA TYR A 40 3.31 7.18 -15.40
C TYR A 40 2.48 6.48 -16.49
N PHE A 41 2.28 5.16 -16.37
CA PHE A 41 1.39 4.43 -17.26
C PHE A 41 -0.06 4.91 -17.17
N PHE A 42 -0.59 5.17 -15.96
CA PHE A 42 -1.94 5.71 -15.81
C PHE A 42 -2.11 7.08 -16.45
N PHE A 43 -1.15 7.99 -16.24
CA PHE A 43 -1.21 9.35 -16.81
C PHE A 43 -1.13 9.36 -18.34
N THR A 44 -0.52 8.35 -18.97
CA THR A 44 -0.44 8.23 -20.43
C THR A 44 -1.68 7.60 -21.06
N HIS A 45 -2.48 6.85 -20.28
CA HIS A 45 -3.64 6.08 -20.76
C HIS A 45 -4.96 6.54 -20.12
N LEU A 46 -5.07 7.81 -19.75
CA LEU A 46 -6.29 8.36 -19.13
C LEU A 46 -7.47 8.33 -20.11
N LYS A 47 -8.57 7.71 -19.69
CA LYS A 47 -9.86 7.79 -20.38
C LYS A 47 -10.65 9.01 -19.90
N SER A 48 -11.62 9.45 -20.69
CA SER A 48 -12.51 10.54 -20.28
C SER A 48 -13.35 10.11 -19.08
N SER A 49 -13.44 10.95 -18.05
CA SER A 49 -14.23 10.65 -16.84
C SER A 49 -15.73 10.48 -17.12
N SER A 50 -16.21 10.96 -18.27
CA SER A 50 -17.60 10.82 -18.71
C SER A 50 -17.94 9.41 -19.20
N ASP A 51 -16.94 8.61 -19.56
CA ASP A 51 -17.14 7.27 -20.11
C ASP A 51 -17.18 6.18 -19.02
N LEU A 52 -16.97 6.54 -17.76
CA LEU A 52 -16.91 5.62 -16.63
C LEU A 52 -18.03 5.87 -15.60
N PRO A 53 -18.57 4.82 -14.98
CA PRO A 53 -19.57 4.99 -13.93
C PRO A 53 -18.93 5.66 -12.70
N ALA A 54 -19.43 6.86 -12.36
CA ALA A 54 -18.93 7.62 -11.21
C ALA A 54 -19.31 6.99 -9.86
N VAL A 55 -20.28 6.08 -9.84
CA VAL A 55 -20.79 5.44 -8.62
C VAL A 55 -20.79 3.92 -8.79
N GLY A 56 -20.10 3.23 -7.89
CA GLY A 56 -20.10 1.76 -7.84
C GLY A 56 -21.40 1.20 -7.27
N HIS A 57 -21.58 -0.12 -7.39
CA HIS A 57 -22.75 -0.81 -6.86
C HIS A 57 -22.71 -0.96 -5.33
N LEU A 58 -23.88 -0.92 -4.68
CA LEU A 58 -23.97 -1.09 -3.22
C LEU A 58 -23.46 -2.47 -2.76
N HIS A 59 -23.60 -3.50 -3.59
CA HIS A 59 -23.17 -4.86 -3.24
C HIS A 59 -21.64 -5.03 -3.21
N THR A 60 -20.86 -4.12 -3.83
CA THR A 60 -19.39 -4.16 -3.82
C THR A 60 -18.79 -3.33 -2.67
N VAL A 61 -19.60 -2.56 -1.95
CA VAL A 61 -19.16 -1.73 -0.81
C VAL A 61 -18.48 -2.55 0.30
N PRO A 62 -19.01 -3.73 0.72
CA PRO A 62 -18.33 -4.55 1.75
C PRO A 62 -16.96 -5.04 1.31
N LEU A 63 -16.81 -5.43 0.04
CA LEU A 63 -15.54 -5.88 -0.52
C LEU A 63 -14.52 -4.72 -0.52
N TYR A 64 -14.92 -3.56 -1.05
CA TYR A 64 -14.09 -2.36 -1.05
C TYR A 64 -13.63 -1.99 0.37
N PHE A 65 -14.55 -1.97 1.33
CA PHE A 65 -14.22 -1.67 2.72
C PHE A 65 -13.23 -2.68 3.32
N GLY A 66 -13.41 -3.97 3.06
CA GLY A 66 -12.48 -5.02 3.47
C GLY A 66 -11.08 -4.83 2.88
N THR A 67 -10.98 -4.49 1.59
CA THR A 67 -9.71 -4.23 0.93
C THR A 67 -9.01 -3.00 1.52
N VAL A 68 -9.73 -1.92 1.79
CA VAL A 68 -9.17 -0.71 2.42
C VAL A 68 -8.69 -1.02 3.84
N LEU A 69 -9.48 -1.72 4.65
CA LEU A 69 -9.07 -2.12 5.99
C LEU A 69 -7.82 -3.00 5.98
N PHE A 70 -7.76 -3.97 5.07
CA PHE A 70 -6.59 -4.83 4.89
C PHE A 70 -5.35 -4.03 4.48
N ALA A 71 -5.50 -3.04 3.60
CA ALA A 71 -4.39 -2.18 3.16
C ALA A 71 -3.80 -1.31 4.28
N PHE A 72 -4.58 -0.99 5.32
CA PHE A 72 -4.13 -0.27 6.51
C PHE A 72 -3.75 -1.20 7.68
N GLU A 73 -3.68 -2.51 7.44
CA GLU A 73 -3.23 -3.45 8.46
C GLU A 73 -1.74 -3.25 8.76
N GLY A 74 -1.44 -2.52 9.84
CA GLY A 74 -0.08 -2.29 10.30
C GLY A 74 0.05 -2.22 11.82
N ILE A 75 -1.04 -2.41 12.57
CA ILE A 75 -1.08 -2.18 14.02
C ILE A 75 -0.06 -3.05 14.78
N ALA A 76 0.23 -4.26 14.30
CA ALA A 76 1.18 -5.18 14.91
C ALA A 76 2.62 -4.65 14.92
N VAL A 77 2.98 -3.75 13.98
CA VAL A 77 4.33 -3.17 13.90
C VAL A 77 4.46 -1.84 14.62
N VAL A 78 3.35 -1.23 15.05
CA VAL A 78 3.30 0.09 15.70
C VAL A 78 4.10 0.09 17.00
N LEU A 79 3.83 -0.85 17.91
CA LEU A 79 4.51 -0.94 19.22
C LEU A 79 6.01 -1.23 19.11
N PRO A 80 6.48 -2.20 18.28
CA PRO A 80 7.91 -2.40 18.05
C PRO A 80 8.62 -1.19 17.45
N VAL A 81 7.96 -0.44 16.56
CA VAL A 81 8.52 0.77 15.95
C VAL A 81 8.62 1.89 16.97
N GLU A 82 7.57 2.15 17.75
CA GLU A 82 7.56 3.14 18.82
C GLU A 82 8.69 2.89 19.83
N ASN A 83 8.86 1.64 20.28
CA ASN A 83 9.93 1.23 21.22
C ASN A 83 11.35 1.41 20.68
N ARG A 84 11.53 1.63 19.36
CA ARG A 84 12.83 1.81 18.71
C ARG A 84 13.10 3.25 18.29
N MET A 85 12.16 4.16 18.52
CA MET A 85 12.37 5.59 18.25
C MET A 85 13.23 6.24 19.32
N ASN A 86 14.04 7.21 18.93
CA ASN A 86 14.79 8.05 19.88
C ASN A 86 13.86 8.87 20.79
N GLN A 87 12.64 9.19 20.32
CA GLN A 87 11.64 9.98 21.03
C GLN A 87 10.24 9.35 20.87
N PRO A 88 9.90 8.29 21.63
CA PRO A 88 8.64 7.55 21.50
C PRO A 88 7.41 8.44 21.72
N GLN A 89 7.49 9.43 22.63
CA GLN A 89 6.39 10.37 22.92
C GLN A 89 5.91 11.19 21.71
N ILE A 90 6.71 11.32 20.66
CA ILE A 90 6.32 12.05 19.44
C ILE A 90 5.54 11.16 18.47
N PHE A 91 5.64 9.84 18.61
CA PHE A 91 5.07 8.89 17.65
C PHE A 91 3.56 9.09 17.42
N ILE A 92 2.79 9.26 18.51
CA ILE A 92 1.31 9.42 18.51
C ILE A 92 0.88 10.91 18.61
N ARG A 93 1.82 11.86 18.59
CA ARG A 93 1.45 13.28 18.61
C ARG A 93 0.62 13.64 17.36
N TRP A 94 -0.17 14.71 17.40
CA TRP A 94 -0.99 15.15 16.25
C TRP A 94 -0.19 15.27 14.94
N ASN A 95 1.02 15.84 14.99
CA ASN A 95 1.96 15.85 13.86
C ASN A 95 3.10 14.83 14.08
N GLY A 96 2.74 13.67 14.64
CA GLY A 96 3.65 12.59 14.95
C GLY A 96 4.00 11.77 13.72
N VAL A 97 4.95 10.86 13.89
CA VAL A 97 5.41 9.98 12.81
C VAL A 97 4.28 9.11 12.28
N LEU A 98 3.40 8.61 13.15
CA LEU A 98 2.28 7.76 12.75
C LEU A 98 1.30 8.51 11.83
N ASN A 99 0.81 9.68 12.27
CA ASN A 99 -0.16 10.44 11.50
C ASN A 99 0.41 10.92 10.15
N SER A 100 1.68 11.35 10.16
CA SER A 100 2.39 11.76 8.93
C SER A 100 2.54 10.60 7.95
N ALA A 101 2.93 9.42 8.44
CA ALA A 101 3.07 8.22 7.61
C ALA A 101 1.71 7.77 7.04
N CYS A 102 0.66 7.73 7.87
CA CYS A 102 -0.69 7.41 7.41
C CYS A 102 -1.18 8.39 6.34
N LEU A 103 -0.91 9.69 6.48
CA LEU A 103 -1.30 10.70 5.49
C LEU A 103 -0.58 10.50 4.16
N VAL A 104 0.72 10.18 4.17
CA VAL A 104 1.48 9.87 2.95
C VAL A 104 0.93 8.62 2.26
N VAL A 105 0.72 7.53 3.01
CA VAL A 105 0.18 6.27 2.46
C VAL A 105 -1.22 6.47 1.90
N LEU A 106 -2.10 7.16 2.63
CA LEU A 106 -3.45 7.49 2.18
C LEU A 106 -3.43 8.30 0.88
N SER A 107 -2.52 9.27 0.78
CA SER A 107 -2.38 10.08 -0.43
C SER A 107 -1.96 9.23 -1.63
N ILE A 108 -0.99 8.32 -1.45
CA ILE A 108 -0.56 7.39 -2.50
C ILE A 108 -1.70 6.48 -2.94
N PHE A 109 -2.44 5.89 -1.99
CA PHE A 109 -3.58 5.02 -2.29
C PHE A 109 -4.71 5.77 -2.99
N ALA A 110 -5.02 7.00 -2.58
CA ALA A 110 -6.05 7.82 -3.23
C ALA A 110 -5.67 8.15 -4.68
N VAL A 111 -4.43 8.57 -4.92
CA VAL A 111 -3.92 8.89 -6.27
C VAL A 111 -3.91 7.64 -7.15
N MET A 112 -3.38 6.52 -6.64
CA MET A 112 -3.34 5.24 -7.36
C MET A 112 -4.74 4.70 -7.68
N GLY A 113 -5.66 4.76 -6.72
CA GLY A 113 -7.03 4.31 -6.90
C GLY A 113 -7.79 5.16 -7.92
N PHE A 114 -7.66 6.48 -7.82
CA PHE A 114 -8.35 7.40 -8.73
C PHE A 114 -7.82 7.32 -10.16
N TYR A 115 -6.51 7.51 -10.37
CA TYR A 115 -5.93 7.47 -11.71
C TYR A 115 -5.88 6.06 -12.30
N GLY A 116 -5.72 5.03 -11.46
CA GLY A 116 -5.81 3.64 -11.91
C GLY A 116 -7.20 3.30 -12.44
N TYR A 117 -8.25 3.77 -11.77
CA TYR A 117 -9.62 3.62 -12.25
C TYR A 117 -9.85 4.37 -13.57
N LEU A 118 -9.38 5.61 -13.69
CA LEU A 118 -9.50 6.38 -14.94
C LEU A 118 -8.75 5.77 -16.11
N ALA A 119 -7.60 5.13 -15.88
CA ALA A 119 -6.80 4.53 -16.94
C ALA A 119 -7.37 3.17 -17.40
N VAL A 120 -7.70 2.28 -16.46
CA VAL A 120 -8.12 0.91 -16.77
C VAL A 120 -9.63 0.84 -17.03
N GLY A 121 -10.42 1.52 -16.21
CA GLY A 121 -11.87 1.52 -16.23
C GLY A 121 -12.52 0.31 -15.58
N ASP A 122 -13.79 0.05 -15.94
CA ASP A 122 -14.68 -0.85 -15.19
C ASP A 122 -14.28 -2.33 -15.26
N LYS A 123 -13.43 -2.70 -16.24
CA LYS A 123 -12.92 -4.07 -16.42
C LYS A 123 -11.51 -4.22 -15.85
N VAL A 124 -11.30 -3.79 -14.61
CA VAL A 124 -10.02 -3.98 -13.92
C VAL A 124 -9.88 -5.43 -13.48
N ALA A 125 -8.78 -6.07 -13.85
CA ALA A 125 -8.41 -7.38 -13.29
C ALA A 125 -8.11 -7.30 -11.77
N ASP A 126 -8.04 -8.46 -11.09
CA ASP A 126 -7.83 -8.58 -9.63
C ASP A 126 -6.64 -7.75 -9.10
N THR A 127 -5.62 -7.55 -9.93
CA THR A 127 -4.54 -6.61 -9.66
C THR A 127 -4.38 -5.67 -10.85
N VAL A 128 -4.14 -4.39 -10.56
CA VAL A 128 -4.02 -3.37 -11.61
C VAL A 128 -2.83 -3.64 -12.54
N THR A 129 -1.77 -4.27 -12.02
CA THR A 129 -0.57 -4.64 -12.78
C THR A 129 -0.83 -5.67 -13.88
N LEU A 130 -1.90 -6.47 -13.78
CA LEU A 130 -2.30 -7.39 -14.85
C LEU A 130 -2.92 -6.67 -16.06
N ASN A 131 -3.34 -5.41 -15.88
CA ASN A 131 -3.91 -4.61 -16.96
C ASN A 131 -2.85 -3.79 -17.71
N LEU A 132 -1.58 -3.86 -17.29
CA LEU A 132 -0.47 -3.26 -18.04
C LEU A 132 -0.19 -4.11 -19.31
N PRO A 133 0.26 -3.48 -20.41
CA PRO A 133 0.64 -4.20 -21.61
C PRO A 133 1.70 -5.25 -21.29
N GLN A 134 1.46 -6.49 -21.71
CA GLN A 134 2.35 -7.64 -21.45
C GLN A 134 3.26 -7.99 -22.63
N ASP A 135 3.17 -7.22 -23.72
CA ASP A 135 3.97 -7.42 -24.92
C ASP A 135 5.33 -6.69 -24.84
N PRO A 136 6.42 -7.30 -25.35
CA PRO A 136 7.78 -6.74 -25.31
C PRO A 136 8.00 -5.51 -26.19
#